data_AF-A0A6B3CGE0-F1
#
_entry.id   AF-A0A6B3CGE0-F1
#
_cell.length_a   1.000
_cell.length_b   1.000
_cell.length_c   1.000
_cell.angle_alpha   90.00
_cell.angle_beta   90.00
_cell.angle_gamma   90.00
#
_symmetry.space_group_name_H-M   'P 1'
#
loop_
_entity.id
_entity.type
_entity.pdbx_description
1 polymer ?
#
loop_
_entity_poly.entity_id
_entity_poly.type
_entity_poly.pdbx_seq_one_letter_code
_entity_poly.pdbx_strand_id
1 'polypeptide(L)'
;AAARERLDALTDSTSVDAGSLADELAAVTALLHREVSLRRVLTDPAQSGEAKAELAQRLLGTQVSGTAVDVVAGMVRSRWSQSRDLV
;
A
#
# COMPACT_ATOMS: atom_id res chain seq x y z
N ALA A 1 -6.74 -1.43 -11.58
CA ALA A 1 -6.43 -0.35 -12.54
C ALA A 1 -5.73 0.81 -11.83
N ALA A 2 -6.39 1.51 -10.90
CA ALA A 2 -5.85 2.71 -10.23
C ALA A 2 -4.50 2.56 -9.48
N ALA A 3 -4.16 1.37 -8.97
CA ALA A 3 -2.86 1.11 -8.34
C ALA A 3 -1.72 1.01 -9.37
N ARG A 4 -2.01 0.42 -10.53
CA ARG A 4 -1.05 0.25 -11.62
C ARG A 4 -0.78 1.58 -12.33
N GLU A 5 -1.83 2.37 -12.57
CA GLU A 5 -1.69 3.74 -13.11
C GLU A 5 -0.86 4.67 -12.20
N ARG A 6 -1.00 4.55 -10.87
CA ARG A 6 -0.16 5.31 -9.93
C ARG A 6 1.30 4.86 -9.98
N LEU A 7 1.55 3.55 -10.06
CA LEU A 7 2.90 3.02 -10.18
C LEU A 7 3.56 3.47 -11.49
N ASP A 8 2.83 3.40 -12.61
CA ASP A 8 3.32 3.82 -13.93
C ASP A 8 3.70 5.32 -13.92
N ALA A 9 2.86 6.19 -13.34
CA ALA A 9 3.15 7.62 -13.20
C ALA A 9 4.38 7.93 -12.32
N LEU A 10 4.59 7.14 -11.26
CA LEU A 10 5.77 7.27 -10.39
C LEU A 10 7.05 6.81 -11.09
N THR A 11 6.95 5.79 -11.94
CA THR A 11 8.12 5.21 -12.64
C THR A 11 8.52 6.04 -13.87
N ASP A 12 7.56 6.73 -14.51
CA ASP A 12 7.81 7.71 -15.58
C ASP A 12 8.46 9.02 -15.06
N SER A 13 8.39 9.25 -13.75
CA SER A 13 9.06 10.36 -13.09
C SER A 13 10.51 9.97 -12.77
N THR A 14 11.48 10.54 -13.48
CA THR A 14 12.93 10.23 -13.41
C THR A 14 13.63 10.44 -12.05
N SER A 15 12.88 10.67 -10.97
CA SER A 15 13.40 10.91 -9.61
C SER A 15 13.23 9.72 -8.65
N VAL A 16 12.44 8.69 -9.01
CA VAL A 16 12.19 7.53 -8.14
C VAL A 16 13.17 6.42 -8.46
N ASP A 17 13.94 5.98 -7.47
CA ASP A 17 14.68 4.72 -7.56
C ASP A 17 13.69 3.55 -7.49
N ALA A 18 13.34 3.03 -8.68
CA ALA A 18 12.39 1.94 -8.83
C ALA A 18 12.84 0.64 -8.14
N GLY A 19 14.15 0.42 -7.99
CA GLY A 19 14.69 -0.74 -7.28
C GLY A 19 14.38 -0.67 -5.79
N SER A 20 14.75 0.46 -5.17
CA SER A 20 14.44 0.72 -3.76
C SER A 20 12.93 0.69 -3.47
N LEU A 21 12.10 1.27 -4.35
CA LEU A 21 10.64 1.21 -4.21
C LEU A 21 10.11 -0.23 -4.30
N ALA A 22 10.63 -1.05 -5.21
CA ALA A 22 10.23 -2.45 -5.34
C ALA A 22 10.57 -3.25 -4.07
N ASP A 23 11.75 -3.04 -3.49
CA ASP A 23 12.16 -3.68 -2.24
C ASP A 23 11.28 -3.27 -1.05
N GLU A 24 10.94 -1.99 -0.94
CA GLU A 24 10.03 -1.49 0.09
C GLU A 24 8.63 -2.09 -0.05
N LEU A 25 8.08 -2.13 -1.27
CA LEU A 25 6.78 -2.73 -1.53
C LEU A 25 6.79 -4.25 -1.25
N ALA A 26 7.87 -4.94 -1.60
CA ALA A 26 8.04 -6.35 -1.26
C ALA A 26 8.07 -6.59 0.25
N ALA A 27 8.76 -5.72 1.00
CA ALA A 27 8.79 -5.76 2.47
C ALA A 27 7.39 -5.53 3.08
N VAL A 28 6.62 -4.58 2.55
CA VAL A 28 5.23 -4.35 2.97
C VAL A 28 4.35 -5.57 2.65
N THR A 29 4.47 -6.16 1.47
CA THR A 29 3.74 -7.39 1.11
C THR A 29 4.06 -8.53 2.06
N ALA A 30 5.34 -8.73 2.39
CA ALA A 30 5.77 -9.74 3.36
C ALA A 30 5.19 -9.49 4.76
N LEU A 31 5.17 -8.23 5.22
CA LEU A 31 4.53 -7.85 6.48
C LEU A 31 3.04 -8.19 6.48
N LEU A 32 2.30 -7.80 5.44
CA LEU A 32 0.86 -8.07 5.32
C LEU A 32 0.55 -9.56 5.16
N HIS A 33 1.47 -10.34 4.59
CA HIS A 33 1.37 -11.79 4.54
C HIS A 33 1.46 -12.41 5.94
N ARG A 34 2.43 -11.95 6.76
CA ARG A 34 2.64 -12.42 8.13
C ARG A 34 1.54 -11.96 9.09
N GLU A 35 1.13 -10.70 8.99
CA GLU A 35 0.20 -10.04 9.91
C GLU A 35 -1.24 -10.05 9.38
N VAL A 36 -1.88 -11.22 9.46
CA VAL A 36 -3.24 -11.44 8.94
C VAL A 36 -4.26 -10.44 9.50
N SER A 37 -4.14 -10.07 10.78
CA SER A 37 -5.02 -9.09 11.43
C SER A 37 -4.89 -7.70 10.83
N LEU A 38 -3.66 -7.24 10.57
CA LEU A 38 -3.40 -5.95 9.92
C LEU A 38 -4.02 -5.93 8.52
N ARG A 39 -3.79 -6.99 7.74
CA ARG A 39 -4.38 -7.12 6.39
C ARG A 39 -5.90 -7.10 6.42
N ARG A 40 -6.54 -7.73 7.42
CA ARG A 40 -8.00 -7.68 7.59
C ARG A 40 -8.49 -6.26 7.84
N VAL A 41 -7.83 -5.50 8.73
CA VAL A 41 -8.20 -4.11 9.01
C VAL A 41 -8.06 -3.24 7.76
N LEU A 42 -6.95 -3.38 7.02
CA LEU A 42 -6.69 -2.62 5.80
C LEU A 42 -7.57 -3.01 4.60
N THR A 43 -8.33 -4.11 4.70
CA THR A 43 -9.27 -4.56 3.67
C THR A 43 -10.72 -4.55 4.16
N ASP A 44 -10.98 -4.06 5.37
CA ASP A 44 -12.31 -4.04 5.97
C ASP A 44 -13.28 -3.20 5.10
N PRO A 45 -14.33 -3.82 4.54
CA PRO A 45 -15.33 -3.11 3.73
C PRO A 45 -16.20 -2.13 4.52
N ALA A 46 -16.25 -2.22 5.84
CA ALA A 46 -17.02 -1.33 6.71
C ALA A 46 -16.28 0.01 6.97
N GLN A 47 -14.97 0.04 6.78
CA GLN A 47 -14.15 1.24 6.97
C GLN A 47 -14.10 2.09 5.69
N SER A 48 -14.08 3.42 5.87
CA SER A 48 -13.89 4.33 4.74
C SER A 48 -12.49 4.14 4.12
N GLY A 49 -12.37 4.41 2.82
CA GLY A 49 -11.08 4.37 2.14
C GLY A 49 -10.04 5.30 2.76
N GLU A 50 -10.49 6.48 3.22
CA GLU A 50 -9.64 7.46 3.90
C GLU A 50 -9.11 6.94 5.24
N ALA A 51 -9.98 6.38 6.08
CA ALA A 51 -9.57 5.84 7.39
C ALA A 51 -8.54 4.72 7.24
N LYS A 52 -8.68 3.88 6.21
CA LYS A 52 -7.69 2.83 5.89
C LYS A 52 -6.36 3.44 5.41
N ALA A 53 -6.40 4.48 4.60
CA ALA A 53 -5.19 5.17 4.14
C ALA A 53 -4.45 5.89 5.27
N GLU A 54 -5.16 6.60 6.13
CA GLU A 54 -4.58 7.25 7.32
C GLU A 54 -3.92 6.22 8.24
N LEU A 55 -4.55 5.06 8.44
CA LEU A 55 -3.95 3.97 9.20
C LEU A 55 -2.66 3.47 8.54
N ALA A 56 -2.66 3.24 7.23
CA ALA A 56 -1.45 2.82 6.50
C ALA A 56 -0.32 3.85 6.62
N GLN A 57 -0.63 5.15 6.48
CA GLN A 57 0.34 6.24 6.65
C GLN A 57 0.93 6.26 8.06
N ARG A 58 0.10 6.11 9.10
CA ARG A 58 0.56 6.09 10.49
C ARG A 58 1.46 4.90 10.82
N LEU A 59 1.18 3.73 10.25
CA LEU A 59 1.92 2.51 10.53
C LEU A 59 3.22 2.39 9.73
N LEU A 60 3.22 2.85 8.47
CA LEU A 60 4.31 2.65 7.52
C LEU A 60 5.18 3.89 7.30
N GLY A 61 4.68 5.09 7.65
CA GLY A 61 5.34 6.38 7.39
C GLY A 61 6.72 6.57 8.00
N THR A 62 7.10 5.75 8.98
CA THR A 62 8.44 5.75 9.59
C THR A 62 9.32 4.57 9.16
N GLN A 63 8.76 3.64 8.39
CA GLN A 63 9.40 2.36 8.02
C GLN A 63 9.85 2.31 6.57
N VAL A 64 9.15 2.99 5.67
CA VAL A 64 9.42 3.02 4.23
C VAL A 64 9.33 4.45 3.70
N SER A 65 9.81 4.68 2.48
CA SER A 65 9.72 5.98 1.82
C SER A 65 8.27 6.50 1.71
N GLY A 66 8.13 7.83 1.63
CA GLY A 66 6.82 8.46 1.40
C GLY A 66 6.15 7.96 0.12
N THR A 67 6.92 7.69 -0.93
CA THR A 67 6.42 7.13 -2.18
C THR A 67 5.81 5.74 -1.99
N ALA A 68 6.47 4.84 -1.25
CA ALA A 68 5.91 3.53 -0.94
C ALA A 68 4.64 3.64 -0.08
N VAL A 69 4.63 4.53 0.91
CA VAL A 69 3.44 4.80 1.72
C VAL A 69 2.28 5.31 0.88
N ASP A 70 2.52 6.23 -0.06
CA ASP A 70 1.48 6.79 -0.92
C ASP A 70 0.86 5.73 -1.85
N VAL A 71 1.69 4.82 -2.38
CA VAL A 71 1.23 3.67 -3.17
C VAL A 71 0.33 2.78 -2.30
N VAL A 72 0.77 2.40 -1.11
CA VAL A 72 -0.01 1.54 -0.20
C VAL A 72 -1.30 2.22 0.26
N ALA A 73 -1.24 3.50 0.64
CA ALA A 73 -2.40 4.30 0.99
C ALA A 73 -3.41 4.38 -0.17
N GLY A 74 -2.93 4.51 -1.41
CA GLY A 74 -3.76 4.46 -2.62
C GLY A 74 -4.43 3.09 -2.82
N MET A 75 -3.72 1.99 -2.57
CA MET A 75 -4.25 0.63 -2.69
C MET A 75 -5.35 0.33 -1.67
N VAL A 76 -5.15 0.70 -0.40
CA VAL A 76 -6.12 0.38 0.67
C VAL A 76 -7.40 1.22 0.60
N ARG A 77 -7.39 2.36 -0.10
CA ARG A 77 -8.61 3.15 -0.39
C ARG A 77 -9.62 2.38 -1.23
N SER A 78 -9.13 1.49 -2.10
CA SER A 78 -9.97 0.66 -2.95
C SER A 78 -10.70 -0.40 -2.13
N ARG A 79 -11.82 -0.89 -2.69
CA ARG A 79 -12.54 -2.04 -2.11
C ARG A 79 -11.92 -3.34 -2.63
N TRP A 80 -11.56 -4.23 -1.72
CA TRP A 80 -11.03 -5.55 -2.01
C TRP A 80 -12.13 -6.60 -1.85
N SER A 81 -12.14 -7.62 -2.71
CA SER A 81 -13.08 -8.75 -2.60
C SER A 81 -12.82 -9.60 -1.37
N GLN A 82 -11.54 -9.90 -1.11
CA GLN A 82 -11.08 -10.65 0.05
C GLN A 82 -9.77 -10.06 0.56
N SER A 83 -9.49 -10.24 1.85
CA SER A 83 -8.28 -9.68 2.47
C SER A 83 -6.98 -10.16 1.81
N ARG A 84 -6.96 -11.38 1.27
CA ARG A 84 -5.78 -11.93 0.60
C ARG A 84 -5.49 -11.28 -0.75
N ASP A 85 -6.46 -10.59 -1.35
CA ASP A 85 -6.29 -10.00 -2.68
C ASP A 85 -5.40 -8.74 -2.64
N LEU A 86 -5.18 -8.18 -1.44
CA LEU A 86 -4.27 -7.06 -1.23
C LEU A 86 -2.79 -7.44 -1.34
N VAL A 87 -2.43 -8.73 -1.23
CA VAL A 87 -1.03 -9.22 -1.23
C VAL A 87 -0.74 -10.19 -2.36
#